data_AF-A2EDW3-F1
#
_entry.id   AF-A2EDW3-F1
#
_cell.length_a   1.000
_cell.length_b   1.000
_cell.length_c   1.000
_cell.angle_alpha   90.00
_cell.angle_beta   90.00
_cell.angle_gamma   90.00
#
_symmetry.space_group_name_H-M   'P 1'
#
loop_
_entity.id
_entity.type
_entity.pdbx_description
1 polymer ?
#
loop_
_entity_poly.entity_id
_entity_poly.type
_entity_poly.pdbx_seq_one_letter_code
_entity_poly.pdbx_strand_id
1 'polypeptide(L)'
;MEIFKAHHDTYDALYKLNSNDPQEIENLFNLIKSNMSKPELITAQNLLSSIGVLFSYKNHYLRGYLLLFKKIYEEFQPKRIINVPRILHYFLYKEYGIVIDEAIKNSFKKLESKNYSLEVHEENTILRAIMDDDVESFISFTERSGFDENFIMKNNDLYPYLECGYSYLDLCCFHGSVKCFKFFGTKFGFDIAEDTVSLSFLSGNPDIMFECLKVKKPDFWAMKYAVFTHNMDFVAFLMNEYKIDIDLCSCARFNNIQAFLAYLDQTHDYNKCYAHSPGFNIPFLCKYLLSNGAKIGSREEKLSPAHYAALTNAVDALEYLISIGESVNYCSYMDGAPIHFAAEYNGKEFIKILLDNNVNVNEKGNACKIPLILAADEGCLETVEFLIANGANINASDNEGKTALHYAAESDFPEVIELLRLHQHDKKYSKF
;
A
#
# COMPACT_ATOMS: atom_id res chain seq x y z
N MET A 1 -1.02 -22.82 12.76
CA MET A 1 -0.90 -22.59 11.30
C MET A 1 -2.09 -23.12 10.48
N GLU A 2 -2.56 -24.36 10.65
CA GLU A 2 -3.66 -24.96 9.83
C GLU A 2 -4.92 -24.08 9.64
N ILE A 3 -5.35 -23.36 10.68
CA ILE A 3 -6.57 -22.53 10.64
C ILE A 3 -6.48 -21.42 9.58
N PHE A 4 -5.29 -20.83 9.38
CA PHE A 4 -5.06 -19.74 8.43
C PHE A 4 -4.46 -20.23 7.10
N LYS A 5 -4.42 -21.55 6.87
CA LYS A 5 -3.78 -22.15 5.69
C LYS A 5 -4.36 -21.63 4.37
N ALA A 6 -5.69 -21.60 4.25
CA ALA A 6 -6.34 -21.10 3.04
C ALA A 6 -5.96 -19.63 2.73
N HIS A 7 -5.89 -18.79 3.77
CA HIS A 7 -5.43 -17.41 3.64
C HIS A 7 -3.98 -17.35 3.18
N HIS A 8 -3.09 -18.07 3.88
CA HIS A 8 -1.67 -18.13 3.52
C HIS A 8 -1.47 -18.60 2.08
N ASP A 9 -2.02 -19.75 1.70
CA ASP A 9 -1.85 -20.33 0.37
C ASP A 9 -2.34 -19.38 -0.74
N THR A 10 -3.45 -18.66 -0.49
CA THR A 10 -3.99 -17.66 -1.42
C THR A 10 -3.08 -16.45 -1.58
N TYR A 11 -2.66 -15.82 -0.48
CA TYR A 11 -1.84 -14.61 -0.57
C TYR A 11 -0.40 -14.91 -0.98
N ASP A 12 0.17 -16.05 -0.58
CA ASP A 12 1.48 -16.50 -1.05
C ASP A 12 1.49 -16.66 -2.58
N ALA A 13 0.49 -17.34 -3.13
CA ALA A 13 0.35 -17.50 -4.58
C ALA A 13 0.10 -16.17 -5.31
N LEU A 14 -0.67 -15.25 -4.71
CA LEU A 14 -0.94 -13.93 -5.26
C LEU A 14 0.32 -13.05 -5.33
N TYR A 15 1.10 -13.00 -4.25
CA TYR A 15 2.30 -12.16 -4.17
C TYR A 15 3.50 -12.75 -4.95
N LYS A 16 3.48 -14.05 -5.24
CA LYS A 16 4.47 -14.74 -6.09
C LYS A 16 4.07 -14.83 -7.57
N LEU A 17 2.93 -14.26 -7.97
CA LEU A 17 2.53 -14.21 -9.37
C LEU A 17 3.52 -13.33 -10.15
N ASN A 18 4.32 -13.97 -11.01
CA ASN A 18 5.32 -13.31 -11.85
C ASN A 18 5.04 -13.60 -13.34
N SER A 19 3.80 -13.39 -13.77
CA SER A 19 3.38 -13.79 -15.12
C SER A 19 2.22 -12.97 -15.66
N ASN A 20 2.23 -12.78 -16.99
CA ASN A 20 1.13 -12.24 -17.77
C ASN A 20 0.39 -13.33 -18.57
N ASP A 21 0.77 -14.62 -18.40
CA ASP A 21 0.16 -15.73 -19.11
C ASP A 21 -1.30 -15.98 -18.64
N PRO A 22 -2.29 -15.95 -19.54
CA PRO A 22 -3.69 -16.10 -19.15
C PRO A 22 -4.02 -17.42 -18.45
N GLN A 23 -3.30 -18.51 -18.73
CA GLN A 23 -3.55 -19.81 -18.11
C GLN A 23 -3.03 -19.84 -16.66
N GLU A 24 -1.88 -19.25 -16.39
CA GLU A 24 -1.37 -19.09 -15.03
C GLU A 24 -2.28 -18.19 -14.19
N ILE A 25 -2.79 -17.09 -14.77
CA ILE A 25 -3.78 -16.23 -14.11
C ILE A 25 -5.08 -16.98 -13.81
N GLU A 26 -5.55 -17.81 -14.75
CA GLU A 26 -6.73 -18.65 -14.56
C GLU A 26 -6.53 -19.68 -13.45
N ASN A 27 -5.34 -20.29 -13.36
CA ASN A 27 -5.01 -21.24 -12.29
C ASN A 27 -5.06 -20.57 -10.91
N LEU A 28 -4.47 -19.38 -10.78
CA LEU A 28 -4.51 -18.59 -9.54
C LEU A 28 -5.94 -18.17 -9.19
N PHE A 29 -6.72 -17.71 -10.18
CA PHE A 29 -8.13 -17.37 -9.95
C PHE A 29 -8.94 -18.56 -9.43
N ASN A 30 -8.73 -19.76 -9.97
CA ASN A 30 -9.40 -20.98 -9.51
C ASN A 30 -8.98 -21.38 -8.08
N LEU A 31 -7.70 -21.22 -7.72
CA LEU A 31 -7.23 -21.39 -6.34
C LEU A 31 -7.95 -20.41 -5.39
N ILE A 32 -7.99 -19.13 -5.75
CA ILE A 32 -8.69 -18.09 -4.98
C ILE A 32 -10.16 -18.47 -4.79
N LYS A 33 -10.86 -18.83 -5.87
CA LYS A 33 -12.26 -19.21 -5.83
C LYS A 33 -12.52 -20.42 -4.92
N SER A 34 -11.63 -21.42 -4.93
CA SER A 34 -11.73 -22.57 -4.03
C SER A 34 -11.57 -22.18 -2.55
N ASN A 35 -10.58 -21.34 -2.25
CA ASN A 35 -10.27 -20.91 -0.88
C ASN A 35 -11.29 -19.89 -0.31
N MET A 36 -12.01 -19.17 -1.18
CA MET A 36 -13.10 -18.26 -0.80
C MET A 36 -14.37 -18.97 -0.28
N SER A 37 -14.37 -20.30 -0.20
CA SER A 37 -15.36 -21.04 0.59
C SER A 37 -15.31 -20.76 2.11
N LYS A 38 -14.24 -20.10 2.59
CA LYS A 38 -14.07 -19.62 3.97
C LYS A 38 -14.12 -18.08 4.04
N PRO A 39 -15.30 -17.46 3.91
CA PRO A 39 -15.44 -16.00 3.82
C PRO A 39 -14.97 -15.25 5.07
N GLU A 40 -14.87 -15.92 6.22
CA GLU A 40 -14.34 -15.34 7.45
C GLU A 40 -12.82 -15.10 7.44
N LEU A 41 -12.11 -15.66 6.45
CA LEU A 41 -10.66 -15.50 6.27
C LEU A 41 -10.30 -14.70 5.03
N ILE A 42 -11.04 -14.84 3.93
CA ILE A 42 -10.69 -14.25 2.64
C ILE A 42 -11.92 -13.56 2.05
N THR A 43 -11.79 -12.27 1.76
CA THR A 43 -12.81 -11.47 1.10
C THR A 43 -12.31 -10.99 -0.26
N ALA A 44 -13.22 -10.84 -1.22
CA ALA A 44 -12.89 -10.25 -2.52
C ALA A 44 -12.32 -8.83 -2.35
N GLN A 45 -12.82 -8.06 -1.39
CA GLN A 45 -12.35 -6.72 -1.07
C GLN A 45 -10.85 -6.71 -0.74
N ASN A 46 -10.40 -7.53 0.22
CA ASN A 46 -8.98 -7.57 0.63
C ASN A 46 -8.07 -8.06 -0.52
N LEU A 47 -8.55 -8.99 -1.35
CA LEU A 47 -7.82 -9.46 -2.53
C LEU A 47 -7.64 -8.35 -3.56
N LEU A 48 -8.70 -7.62 -3.90
CA LEU A 48 -8.65 -6.51 -4.86
C LEU A 48 -7.75 -5.38 -4.35
N SER A 49 -7.80 -5.05 -3.05
CA SER A 49 -6.87 -4.09 -2.44
C SER A 49 -5.42 -4.57 -2.53
N SER A 50 -5.16 -5.86 -2.27
CA SER A 50 -3.81 -6.44 -2.37
C SER A 50 -3.29 -6.46 -3.82
N ILE A 51 -4.16 -6.73 -4.80
CA ILE A 51 -3.82 -6.58 -6.22
C ILE A 51 -3.47 -5.12 -6.53
N GLY A 52 -4.19 -4.16 -5.95
CA GLY A 52 -3.86 -2.73 -6.07
C GLY A 52 -2.44 -2.41 -5.59
N VAL A 53 -2.05 -2.92 -4.43
CA VAL A 53 -0.67 -2.79 -3.94
C VAL A 53 0.31 -3.44 -4.94
N LEU A 54 0.08 -4.69 -5.32
CA LEU A 54 0.94 -5.43 -6.25
C LEU A 54 1.08 -4.74 -7.61
N PHE A 55 0.04 -4.07 -8.09
CA PHE A 55 0.07 -3.31 -9.34
C PHE A 55 1.15 -2.22 -9.33
N SER A 56 1.51 -1.68 -8.17
CA SER A 56 2.57 -0.66 -8.06
C SER A 56 3.97 -1.28 -7.92
N TYR A 57 4.08 -2.42 -7.22
CA TYR A 57 5.37 -3.03 -6.86
C TYR A 57 5.84 -4.13 -7.82
N LYS A 58 4.92 -4.72 -8.60
CA LYS A 58 5.17 -5.80 -9.56
C LYS A 58 4.74 -5.36 -10.96
N ASN A 59 5.17 -4.16 -11.34
CA ASN A 59 4.73 -3.49 -12.57
C ASN A 59 5.23 -4.17 -13.87
N HIS A 60 6.06 -5.21 -13.80
CA HIS A 60 6.30 -6.07 -14.96
C HIS A 60 5.11 -6.96 -15.34
N TYR A 61 4.19 -7.18 -14.40
CA TYR A 61 3.08 -8.11 -14.56
C TYR A 61 1.72 -7.40 -14.52
N LEU A 62 1.65 -6.12 -14.92
CA LEU A 62 0.41 -5.33 -14.84
C LEU A 62 -0.76 -5.99 -15.58
N ARG A 63 -0.52 -6.57 -16.76
CA ARG A 63 -1.59 -7.24 -17.53
C ARG A 63 -2.18 -8.42 -16.76
N GLY A 64 -1.33 -9.24 -16.14
CA GLY A 64 -1.73 -10.38 -15.31
C GLY A 64 -2.56 -9.94 -14.10
N TYR A 65 -2.08 -8.94 -13.35
CA TYR A 65 -2.80 -8.39 -12.21
C TYR A 65 -4.11 -7.71 -12.61
N LEU A 66 -4.14 -6.99 -13.73
CA LEU A 66 -5.36 -6.35 -14.26
C LEU A 66 -6.42 -7.39 -14.65
N LEU A 67 -6.02 -8.47 -15.31
CA LEU A 67 -6.90 -9.58 -15.68
C LEU A 67 -7.43 -10.31 -14.44
N LEU A 68 -6.56 -10.59 -13.46
CA LEU A 68 -6.96 -11.22 -12.21
C LEU A 68 -7.95 -10.35 -11.43
N PHE A 69 -7.68 -9.04 -11.35
CA PHE A 69 -8.58 -8.06 -10.73
C PHE A 69 -9.96 -8.14 -11.36
N LYS A 70 -10.05 -8.06 -12.70
CA LYS A 70 -11.30 -8.15 -13.45
C LYS A 70 -12.06 -9.42 -13.11
N LYS A 71 -11.39 -10.58 -13.13
CA LYS A 71 -12.02 -11.88 -12.84
C LYS A 71 -12.62 -11.94 -11.43
N ILE A 72 -11.87 -11.50 -10.42
CA ILE A 72 -12.34 -11.47 -9.03
C ILE A 72 -13.51 -10.48 -8.88
N TYR A 73 -13.39 -9.30 -9.48
CA TYR A 73 -14.45 -8.30 -9.46
C TYR A 73 -15.75 -8.80 -10.08
N GLU A 74 -15.67 -9.39 -11.27
CA GLU A 74 -16.83 -9.88 -12.02
C GLU A 74 -17.51 -11.07 -11.34
N GLU A 75 -16.74 -12.02 -10.80
CA GLU A 75 -17.25 -13.21 -10.14
C GLU A 75 -17.93 -12.88 -8.80
N PHE A 76 -17.28 -12.07 -7.97
CA PHE A 76 -17.71 -11.88 -6.57
C PHE A 76 -18.50 -10.61 -6.32
N GLN A 77 -18.49 -9.64 -7.24
CA GLN A 77 -19.27 -8.40 -7.17
C GLN A 77 -19.24 -7.74 -5.77
N PRO A 78 -18.04 -7.43 -5.24
CA PRO A 78 -17.91 -6.92 -3.88
C PRO A 78 -18.65 -5.58 -3.73
N LYS A 79 -19.34 -5.41 -2.61
CA LYS A 79 -20.12 -4.19 -2.33
C LYS A 79 -19.26 -2.94 -2.15
N ARG A 80 -17.99 -3.10 -1.79
CA ARG A 80 -17.01 -2.05 -1.52
C ARG A 80 -15.67 -2.47 -2.12
N ILE A 81 -14.99 -1.53 -2.75
CA ILE A 81 -13.62 -1.67 -3.21
C ILE A 81 -12.84 -0.51 -2.63
N ILE A 82 -11.83 -0.82 -1.85
CA ILE A 82 -11.06 0.16 -1.07
C ILE A 82 -9.58 0.05 -1.44
N ASN A 83 -8.84 1.14 -1.28
CA ASN A 83 -7.37 1.20 -1.43
C ASN A 83 -6.86 0.72 -2.80
N VAL A 84 -7.59 1.00 -3.88
CA VAL A 84 -7.14 0.71 -5.24
C VAL A 84 -6.46 1.95 -5.81
N PRO A 85 -5.19 1.86 -6.27
CA PRO A 85 -4.48 3.01 -6.79
C PRO A 85 -5.16 3.62 -8.01
N ARG A 86 -5.08 4.96 -8.14
CA ARG A 86 -5.65 5.72 -9.27
C ARG A 86 -5.20 5.18 -10.64
N ILE A 87 -3.96 4.74 -10.75
CA ILE A 87 -3.41 4.18 -12.00
C ILE A 87 -4.07 2.85 -12.39
N LEU A 88 -4.42 2.00 -11.41
CA LEU A 88 -5.15 0.76 -11.65
C LEU A 88 -6.61 1.07 -12.06
N HIS A 89 -7.26 2.03 -11.42
CA HIS A 89 -8.58 2.53 -11.87
C HIS A 89 -8.55 2.97 -13.34
N TYR A 90 -7.52 3.71 -13.73
CA TYR A 90 -7.33 4.18 -15.11
C TYR A 90 -7.24 3.01 -16.10
N PHE A 91 -6.43 1.99 -15.82
CA PHE A 91 -6.31 0.83 -16.72
C PHE A 91 -7.56 -0.05 -16.75
N LEU A 92 -8.26 -0.23 -15.63
CA LEU A 92 -9.53 -0.95 -15.61
C LEU A 92 -10.58 -0.27 -16.50
N TYR A 93 -10.64 1.05 -16.45
CA TYR A 93 -11.50 1.83 -17.32
C TYR A 93 -11.06 1.76 -18.79
N LYS A 94 -9.78 1.98 -19.07
CA LYS A 94 -9.22 2.03 -20.42
C LYS A 94 -9.35 0.69 -21.16
N GLU A 95 -9.05 -0.42 -20.49
CA GLU A 95 -9.01 -1.76 -21.12
C GLU A 95 -10.37 -2.46 -21.10
N TYR A 96 -11.16 -2.26 -20.05
CA TYR A 96 -12.39 -3.04 -19.82
C TYR A 96 -13.65 -2.20 -19.66
N GLY A 97 -13.55 -0.86 -19.62
CA GLY A 97 -14.68 0.01 -19.32
C GLY A 97 -15.19 -0.14 -17.88
N ILE A 98 -14.43 -0.79 -17.00
CA ILE A 98 -14.83 -1.01 -15.60
C ILE A 98 -14.62 0.29 -14.82
N VAL A 99 -15.68 0.74 -14.18
CA VAL A 99 -15.68 1.93 -13.32
C VAL A 99 -15.99 1.47 -11.91
N ILE A 100 -14.96 1.45 -11.07
CA ILE A 100 -15.12 1.16 -9.64
C ILE A 100 -15.69 2.38 -8.91
N ASP A 101 -15.24 3.58 -9.31
CA ASP A 101 -15.65 4.85 -8.72
C ASP A 101 -15.73 5.92 -9.81
N GLU A 102 -16.90 6.55 -9.91
CA GLU A 102 -17.20 7.64 -10.86
C GLU A 102 -16.46 8.93 -10.51
N ALA A 103 -16.21 9.21 -9.23
CA ALA A 103 -15.54 10.43 -8.79
C ALA A 103 -14.10 10.53 -9.34
N ILE A 104 -13.44 9.38 -9.44
CA ILE A 104 -12.04 9.28 -9.92
C ILE A 104 -11.93 9.50 -11.44
N LYS A 105 -13.01 9.39 -12.24
CA LYS A 105 -12.91 9.56 -13.70
C LYS A 105 -12.41 10.93 -14.12
N ASN A 106 -12.81 11.98 -13.42
CA ASN A 106 -12.35 13.35 -13.73
C ASN A 106 -10.83 13.49 -13.63
N SER A 107 -10.24 12.65 -12.79
CA SER A 107 -8.81 12.57 -12.55
C SER A 107 -8.05 11.85 -13.70
N PHE A 108 -8.70 11.04 -14.53
CA PHE A 108 -8.01 10.28 -15.59
C PHE A 108 -7.37 11.17 -16.66
N LYS A 109 -7.87 12.38 -16.89
CA LYS A 109 -7.30 13.33 -17.85
C LYS A 109 -5.81 13.60 -17.62
N LYS A 110 -5.37 13.68 -16.35
CA LYS A 110 -3.95 13.86 -16.00
C LYS A 110 -3.12 12.64 -16.40
N LEU A 111 -3.67 11.43 -16.22
CA LEU A 111 -3.00 10.18 -16.60
C LEU A 111 -2.98 9.96 -18.12
N GLU A 112 -4.04 10.35 -18.83
CA GLU A 112 -4.10 10.35 -20.30
C GLU A 112 -2.98 11.19 -20.90
N SER A 113 -2.72 12.37 -20.33
CA SER A 113 -1.63 13.24 -20.80
C SER A 113 -0.22 12.64 -20.65
N LYS A 114 -0.05 11.69 -19.71
CA LYS A 114 1.22 10.98 -19.49
C LYS A 114 1.40 9.76 -20.41
N ASN A 115 0.37 9.39 -21.18
CA ASN A 115 0.39 8.28 -22.13
C ASN A 115 0.86 6.94 -21.53
N TYR A 116 0.46 6.64 -20.28
CA TYR A 116 0.85 5.39 -19.65
C TYR A 116 0.33 4.15 -20.41
N SER A 117 1.17 3.12 -20.41
CA SER A 117 0.93 1.82 -21.04
C SER A 117 1.15 0.68 -20.05
N LEU A 118 0.46 -0.44 -20.28
CA LEU A 118 0.68 -1.68 -19.52
C LEU A 118 2.06 -2.31 -19.77
N GLU A 119 2.79 -1.84 -20.78
CA GLU A 119 4.18 -2.23 -21.01
C GLU A 119 5.19 -1.51 -20.10
N VAL A 120 4.73 -0.49 -19.35
CA VAL A 120 5.49 0.39 -18.45
C VAL A 120 6.57 1.22 -19.14
N HIS A 121 7.49 0.57 -19.85
CA HIS A 121 8.58 1.17 -20.61
C HIS A 121 8.47 0.80 -22.09
N GLU A 122 8.80 1.75 -22.97
CA GLU A 122 8.83 1.50 -24.41
C GLU A 122 9.90 0.47 -24.79
N GLU A 123 9.63 -0.30 -25.85
CA GLU A 123 10.61 -1.21 -26.43
C GLU A 123 11.90 -0.48 -26.84
N ASN A 124 13.03 -1.17 -26.78
CA ASN A 124 14.34 -0.61 -27.15
C ASN A 124 14.77 0.60 -26.28
N THR A 125 14.42 0.60 -24.99
CA THR A 125 14.91 1.56 -24.01
C THR A 125 15.80 0.90 -22.95
N ILE A 126 16.64 1.68 -22.27
CA ILE A 126 17.46 1.20 -21.14
C ILE A 126 16.56 0.63 -20.03
N LEU A 127 15.48 1.33 -19.71
CA LEU A 127 14.59 0.93 -18.62
C LEU A 127 13.87 -0.39 -18.93
N ARG A 128 13.50 -0.61 -20.20
CA ARG A 128 12.96 -1.90 -20.64
C ARG A 128 14.02 -3.01 -20.59
N ALA A 129 15.25 -2.73 -21.03
CA ALA A 129 16.34 -3.69 -20.95
C ALA A 129 16.65 -4.11 -19.49
N ILE A 130 16.60 -3.17 -18.54
CA ILE A 130 16.69 -3.48 -17.11
C ILE A 130 15.50 -4.34 -16.69
N MET A 131 14.26 -3.90 -16.96
CA MET A 131 13.04 -4.60 -16.57
C MET A 131 12.99 -6.06 -17.05
N ASP A 132 13.51 -6.34 -18.25
CA ASP A 132 13.56 -7.68 -18.85
C ASP A 132 14.85 -8.46 -18.52
N ASP A 133 15.77 -7.89 -17.74
CA ASP A 133 17.14 -8.37 -17.50
C ASP A 133 17.93 -8.70 -18.79
N ASP A 134 17.67 -7.93 -19.85
CA ASP A 134 18.36 -8.00 -21.15
C ASP A 134 19.67 -7.21 -21.10
N VAL A 135 20.70 -7.89 -20.58
CA VAL A 135 22.04 -7.33 -20.42
C VAL A 135 22.70 -6.98 -21.76
N GLU A 136 22.36 -7.67 -22.86
CA GLU A 136 22.99 -7.41 -24.16
C GLU A 136 22.54 -6.05 -24.70
N SER A 137 21.22 -5.81 -24.70
CA SER A 137 20.67 -4.50 -25.05
C SER A 137 21.17 -3.43 -24.07
N PHE A 138 21.20 -3.72 -22.78
CA PHE A 138 21.66 -2.76 -21.77
C PHE A 138 23.12 -2.34 -22.02
N ILE A 139 24.03 -3.30 -22.25
CA ILE A 139 25.43 -3.03 -22.63
C ILE A 139 25.47 -2.10 -23.84
N SER A 140 24.74 -2.44 -24.91
CA SER A 140 24.69 -1.64 -26.13
C SER A 140 24.26 -0.20 -25.87
N PHE A 141 23.30 0.04 -24.97
CA PHE A 141 22.90 1.39 -24.61
C PHE A 141 23.98 2.15 -23.84
N THR A 142 24.71 1.49 -22.94
CA THR A 142 25.80 2.14 -22.16
C THR A 142 26.99 2.58 -23.00
N GLU A 143 27.09 2.08 -24.23
CA GLU A 143 28.16 2.42 -25.17
C GLU A 143 27.79 3.57 -26.12
N ARG A 144 26.52 4.01 -26.11
CA ARG A 144 26.07 5.11 -26.98
C ARG A 144 26.55 6.45 -26.45
N SER A 145 26.85 7.36 -27.38
CA SER A 145 27.11 8.77 -27.06
C SER A 145 25.90 9.37 -26.34
N GLY A 146 26.12 9.98 -25.18
CA GLY A 146 25.03 10.60 -24.39
C GLY A 146 24.39 9.69 -23.34
N PHE A 147 24.95 8.50 -23.11
CA PHE A 147 24.62 7.71 -21.92
C PHE A 147 24.96 8.49 -20.65
N ASP A 148 24.01 8.55 -19.72
CA ASP A 148 24.16 9.20 -18.41
C ASP A 148 24.18 8.13 -17.32
N GLU A 149 25.35 7.88 -16.75
CA GLU A 149 25.52 6.91 -15.67
C GLU A 149 24.84 7.35 -14.35
N ASN A 150 24.57 8.66 -14.20
CA ASN A 150 23.95 9.24 -13.01
C ASN A 150 22.44 9.46 -13.19
N PHE A 151 21.83 8.72 -14.13
CA PHE A 151 20.40 8.77 -14.38
C PHE A 151 19.58 8.49 -13.12
N ILE A 152 18.57 9.33 -12.87
CA ILE A 152 17.59 9.16 -11.80
C ILE A 152 16.18 9.32 -12.36
N MET A 153 15.36 8.28 -12.25
CA MET A 153 13.95 8.33 -12.58
C MET A 153 13.14 8.90 -11.41
N LYS A 154 12.52 10.06 -11.59
CA LYS A 154 11.61 10.69 -10.62
C LYS A 154 10.17 10.70 -11.14
N ASN A 155 9.22 10.70 -10.20
CA ASN A 155 7.80 11.02 -10.45
C ASN A 155 7.10 10.15 -11.51
N ASN A 156 7.17 8.83 -11.38
CA ASN A 156 6.45 7.88 -12.22
C ASN A 156 5.34 7.18 -11.41
N ASP A 157 4.08 7.32 -11.84
CA ASP A 157 2.92 6.78 -11.11
C ASP A 157 2.82 5.24 -11.20
N LEU A 158 3.64 4.59 -12.02
CA LEU A 158 3.76 3.14 -12.12
C LEU A 158 4.78 2.54 -11.15
N TYR A 159 5.50 3.37 -10.40
CA TYR A 159 6.47 2.96 -9.39
C TYR A 159 6.03 3.51 -8.02
N PRO A 160 6.36 2.82 -6.92
CA PRO A 160 6.21 3.39 -5.60
C PRO A 160 7.01 4.69 -5.48
N TYR A 161 6.55 5.62 -4.65
CA TYR A 161 7.31 6.84 -4.40
C TYR A 161 8.63 6.51 -3.71
N LEU A 162 9.70 7.15 -4.20
CA LEU A 162 11.02 7.12 -3.62
C LEU A 162 11.58 8.54 -3.67
N GLU A 163 11.92 9.11 -2.51
CA GLU A 163 12.27 10.53 -2.36
C GLU A 163 13.44 10.95 -3.28
N CYS A 164 14.47 10.10 -3.33
CA CYS A 164 15.64 10.34 -4.17
C CYS A 164 15.39 10.01 -5.66
N GLY A 165 14.31 9.31 -6.00
CA GLY A 165 14.09 8.68 -7.29
C GLY A 165 14.90 7.39 -7.46
N TYR A 166 14.71 6.70 -8.59
CA TYR A 166 15.35 5.41 -8.87
C TYR A 166 16.56 5.56 -9.80
N SER A 167 17.73 5.14 -9.33
CA SER A 167 18.90 4.90 -10.19
C SER A 167 18.75 3.63 -11.03
N TYR A 168 19.71 3.37 -11.94
CA TYR A 168 19.75 2.09 -12.66
C TYR A 168 19.95 0.89 -11.72
N LEU A 169 20.74 1.03 -10.65
CA LEU A 169 20.91 -0.03 -9.65
C LEU A 169 19.61 -0.27 -8.89
N ASP A 170 18.91 0.80 -8.49
CA ASP A 170 17.61 0.70 -7.81
C ASP A 170 16.57 -0.01 -8.69
N LEU A 171 16.54 0.30 -9.98
CA LEU A 171 15.65 -0.37 -10.93
C LEU A 171 16.01 -1.84 -11.12
N CYS A 172 17.31 -2.18 -11.16
CA CYS A 172 17.73 -3.58 -11.19
C CYS A 172 17.32 -4.30 -9.90
N CYS A 173 17.46 -3.67 -8.73
CA CYS A 173 17.00 -4.20 -7.45
C CYS A 173 15.47 -4.35 -7.39
N PHE A 174 14.73 -3.41 -7.95
CA PHE A 174 13.27 -3.43 -8.00
C PHE A 174 12.76 -4.58 -8.89
N HIS A 175 13.34 -4.75 -10.07
CA HIS A 175 12.90 -5.76 -11.06
C HIS A 175 13.54 -7.13 -10.88
N GLY A 176 14.61 -7.24 -10.10
CA GLY A 176 15.35 -8.50 -9.94
C GLY A 176 16.32 -8.79 -11.09
N SER A 177 16.80 -7.75 -11.77
CA SER A 177 17.61 -7.83 -13.00
C SER A 177 19.08 -8.13 -12.70
N VAL A 178 19.38 -9.40 -12.42
CA VAL A 178 20.70 -9.84 -11.92
C VAL A 178 21.82 -9.53 -12.90
N LYS A 179 21.62 -9.78 -14.19
CA LYS A 179 22.68 -9.61 -15.20
C LYS A 179 22.98 -8.13 -15.40
N CYS A 180 21.94 -7.32 -15.54
CA CYS A 180 22.07 -5.87 -15.65
C CYS A 180 22.72 -5.26 -14.40
N PHE A 181 22.31 -5.69 -13.20
CA PHE A 181 22.90 -5.26 -11.92
C PHE A 181 24.40 -5.55 -11.85
N LYS A 182 24.80 -6.81 -12.10
CA LYS A 182 26.20 -7.25 -12.03
C LYS A 182 27.07 -6.51 -13.06
N PHE A 183 26.57 -6.34 -14.29
CA PHE A 183 27.28 -5.58 -15.32
C PHE A 183 27.49 -4.12 -14.90
N PHE A 184 26.42 -3.43 -14.50
CA PHE A 184 26.50 -2.02 -14.16
C PHE A 184 27.42 -1.78 -12.97
N GLY A 185 27.24 -2.54 -11.90
CA GLY A 185 28.07 -2.45 -10.70
C GLY A 185 29.55 -2.74 -10.95
N THR A 186 29.87 -3.66 -11.88
CA THR A 186 31.26 -3.97 -12.25
C THR A 186 31.88 -2.86 -13.11
N LYS A 187 31.12 -2.27 -14.04
CA LYS A 187 31.63 -1.28 -15.00
C LYS A 187 31.72 0.13 -14.40
N PHE A 188 30.72 0.53 -13.64
CA PHE A 188 30.55 1.90 -13.13
C PHE A 188 30.70 2.01 -11.60
N GLY A 189 30.71 0.88 -10.89
CA GLY A 189 30.81 0.84 -9.43
C GLY A 189 29.47 0.66 -8.72
N PHE A 190 29.55 0.34 -7.43
CA PHE A 190 28.40 0.15 -6.54
C PHE A 190 28.26 1.37 -5.62
N ASP A 191 27.61 2.42 -6.10
CA ASP A 191 27.12 3.49 -5.23
C ASP A 191 25.73 3.10 -4.69
N ILE A 192 25.75 2.32 -3.60
CA ILE A 192 24.54 1.72 -3.00
C ILE A 192 24.01 2.67 -1.94
N ALA A 193 22.89 3.33 -2.25
CA ALA A 193 22.15 4.13 -1.29
C ALA A 193 21.49 3.23 -0.23
N GLU A 194 21.00 3.85 0.84
CA GLU A 194 20.24 3.16 1.89
C GLU A 194 19.03 2.42 1.30
N ASP A 195 18.25 3.11 0.45
CA ASP A 195 17.07 2.57 -0.21
C ASP A 195 17.38 1.40 -1.15
N THR A 196 18.55 1.39 -1.79
CA THR A 196 18.97 0.34 -2.73
C THR A 196 19.08 -1.03 -2.06
N VAL A 197 19.60 -1.07 -0.82
CA VAL A 197 19.68 -2.32 -0.04
C VAL A 197 18.29 -2.85 0.22
N SER A 198 17.37 -1.98 0.63
CA SER A 198 15.99 -2.38 0.95
C SER A 198 15.25 -2.85 -0.31
N LEU A 199 15.41 -2.15 -1.43
CA LEU A 199 14.89 -2.59 -2.73
C LEU A 199 15.43 -3.94 -3.18
N SER A 200 16.66 -4.32 -2.80
CA SER A 200 17.21 -5.64 -3.15
C SER A 200 16.38 -6.80 -2.59
N PHE A 201 15.71 -6.60 -1.44
CA PHE A 201 14.78 -7.58 -0.86
C PHE A 201 13.45 -7.64 -1.63
N LEU A 202 13.02 -6.54 -2.26
CA LEU A 202 11.75 -6.44 -3.00
C LEU A 202 11.69 -7.37 -4.23
N SER A 203 12.81 -7.54 -4.93
CA SER A 203 12.87 -8.49 -6.07
C SER A 203 12.68 -9.94 -5.64
N GLY A 204 13.00 -10.28 -4.39
CA GLY A 204 13.10 -11.67 -3.94
C GLY A 204 14.33 -12.41 -4.49
N ASN A 205 15.31 -11.70 -5.08
CA ASN A 205 16.48 -12.31 -5.69
C ASN A 205 17.71 -12.31 -4.73
N PRO A 206 18.16 -13.48 -4.23
CA PRO A 206 19.24 -13.54 -3.25
C PRO A 206 20.59 -13.06 -3.81
N ASP A 207 20.85 -13.20 -5.11
CA ASP A 207 22.13 -12.76 -5.69
C ASP A 207 22.29 -11.24 -5.57
N ILE A 208 21.27 -10.47 -5.93
CA ILE A 208 21.30 -9.01 -5.82
C ILE A 208 21.38 -8.58 -4.36
N MET A 209 20.57 -9.21 -3.51
CA MET A 209 20.57 -8.96 -2.07
C MET A 209 21.97 -9.16 -1.46
N PHE A 210 22.62 -10.29 -1.70
CA PHE A 210 23.94 -10.56 -1.13
C PHE A 210 25.02 -9.60 -1.65
N GLU A 211 24.96 -9.17 -2.92
CA GLU A 211 25.87 -8.14 -3.42
C GLU A 211 25.66 -6.80 -2.71
N CYS A 212 24.40 -6.38 -2.51
CA CYS A 212 24.10 -5.13 -1.79
C CYS A 212 24.61 -5.17 -0.33
N LEU A 213 24.44 -6.31 0.33
CA LEU A 213 24.83 -6.51 1.74
C LEU A 213 26.35 -6.50 1.97
N LYS A 214 27.17 -6.67 0.93
CA LYS A 214 28.63 -6.50 1.03
C LYS A 214 29.03 -5.04 1.28
N VAL A 215 28.19 -4.10 0.85
CA VAL A 215 28.47 -2.66 0.91
C VAL A 215 27.80 -2.04 2.13
N LYS A 216 26.55 -2.41 2.42
CA LYS A 216 25.75 -1.76 3.45
C LYS A 216 24.80 -2.72 4.16
N LYS A 217 24.54 -2.46 5.45
CA LYS A 217 23.65 -3.29 6.28
C LYS A 217 22.17 -3.01 5.94
N PRO A 218 21.29 -4.00 6.11
CA PRO A 218 19.86 -3.82 5.94
C PRO A 218 19.28 -3.02 7.12
N ASP A 219 18.14 -2.39 6.88
CA ASP A 219 17.37 -1.62 7.85
C ASP A 219 15.94 -2.19 8.00
N PHE A 220 15.05 -1.43 8.63
CA PHE A 220 13.66 -1.85 8.79
C PHE A 220 12.89 -1.93 7.45
N TRP A 221 13.27 -1.16 6.42
CA TRP A 221 12.66 -1.23 5.09
C TRP A 221 13.00 -2.56 4.40
N ALA A 222 14.19 -3.11 4.63
CA ALA A 222 14.53 -4.46 4.16
C ALA A 222 13.58 -5.52 4.74
N MET A 223 13.23 -5.42 6.04
CA MET A 223 12.24 -6.32 6.64
C MET A 223 10.84 -6.13 6.04
N LYS A 224 10.41 -4.88 5.85
CA LYS A 224 9.15 -4.57 5.17
C LYS A 224 9.08 -5.23 3.79
N TYR A 225 10.13 -5.15 2.99
CA TYR A 225 10.16 -5.77 1.66
C TYR A 225 10.30 -7.30 1.70
N ALA A 226 11.01 -7.87 2.67
CA ALA A 226 11.00 -9.31 2.90
C ALA A 226 9.59 -9.82 3.23
N VAL A 227 8.85 -9.11 4.09
CA VAL A 227 7.44 -9.41 4.40
C VAL A 227 6.55 -9.22 3.17
N PHE A 228 6.73 -8.15 2.39
CA PHE A 228 6.00 -7.91 1.15
C PHE A 228 6.14 -9.07 0.15
N THR A 229 7.34 -9.63 -0.02
CA THR A 229 7.56 -10.69 -1.02
C THR A 229 6.99 -12.06 -0.63
N HIS A 230 6.44 -12.21 0.60
CA HIS A 230 6.09 -13.51 1.18
C HIS A 230 7.27 -14.50 1.15
N ASN A 231 8.50 -13.99 1.26
CA ASN A 231 9.73 -14.78 1.33
C ASN A 231 10.18 -14.97 2.78
N MET A 232 9.75 -16.07 3.40
CA MET A 232 10.10 -16.38 4.79
C MET A 232 11.59 -16.65 5.01
N ASP A 233 12.34 -17.04 3.97
CA ASP A 233 13.80 -17.21 4.08
C ASP A 233 14.47 -15.86 4.30
N PHE A 234 14.02 -14.81 3.60
CA PHE A 234 14.51 -13.45 3.79
C PHE A 234 14.10 -12.88 5.15
N VAL A 235 12.85 -13.12 5.57
CA VAL A 235 12.38 -12.72 6.91
C VAL A 235 13.25 -13.40 7.99
N ALA A 236 13.42 -14.72 7.93
CA ALA A 236 14.23 -15.47 8.88
C ALA A 236 15.71 -15.02 8.86
N PHE A 237 16.27 -14.77 7.67
CA PHE A 237 17.63 -14.26 7.53
C PHE A 237 17.82 -12.90 8.24
N LEU A 238 16.92 -11.94 8.01
CA LEU A 238 16.98 -10.62 8.66
C LEU A 238 16.83 -10.72 10.19
N MET A 239 15.93 -11.57 10.68
CA MET A 239 15.77 -11.80 12.12
C MET A 239 17.01 -12.43 12.74
N ASN A 240 17.57 -13.45 12.11
CA ASN A 240 18.64 -14.25 12.69
C ASN A 240 20.00 -13.57 12.60
N GLU A 241 20.35 -13.04 11.43
CA GLU A 241 21.66 -12.47 11.15
C GLU A 241 21.76 -10.99 11.57
N TYR A 242 20.67 -10.23 11.42
CA TYR A 242 20.67 -8.78 11.66
C TYR A 242 19.85 -8.33 12.87
N LYS A 243 19.10 -9.24 13.52
CA LYS A 243 18.25 -8.92 14.69
C LYS A 243 17.21 -7.84 14.38
N ILE A 244 16.69 -7.84 13.16
CA ILE A 244 15.61 -6.95 12.75
C ILE A 244 14.29 -7.68 13.02
N ASP A 245 13.43 -7.09 13.85
CA ASP A 245 12.14 -7.68 14.22
C ASP A 245 11.15 -7.63 13.05
N ILE A 246 10.22 -8.59 13.02
CA ILE A 246 9.12 -8.61 12.04
C ILE A 246 8.22 -7.39 12.27
N ASP A 247 8.04 -6.58 11.24
CA ASP A 247 7.10 -5.47 11.27
C ASP A 247 5.65 -5.96 11.07
N LEU A 248 4.87 -5.99 12.15
CA LEU A 248 3.48 -6.42 12.14
C LEU A 248 2.56 -5.50 11.30
N CYS A 249 2.90 -4.22 11.15
CA CYS A 249 2.16 -3.33 10.26
C CYS A 249 2.32 -3.74 8.80
N SER A 250 3.55 -4.05 8.37
CA SER A 250 3.80 -4.59 7.03
C SER A 250 3.14 -5.95 6.83
N CYS A 251 3.10 -6.81 7.84
CA CYS A 251 2.38 -8.09 7.74
C CYS A 251 0.89 -7.87 7.43
N ALA A 252 0.24 -6.94 8.13
CA ALA A 252 -1.15 -6.59 7.90
C ALA A 252 -1.36 -5.95 6.52
N ARG A 253 -0.53 -4.95 6.17
CA ARG A 253 -0.61 -4.23 4.89
C ARG A 253 -0.47 -5.16 3.69
N PHE A 254 0.37 -6.18 3.79
CA PHE A 254 0.66 -7.11 2.70
C PHE A 254 -0.03 -8.48 2.84
N ASN A 255 -0.95 -8.61 3.79
CA ASN A 255 -1.64 -9.87 4.10
C ASN A 255 -0.68 -11.06 4.27
N ASN A 256 0.53 -10.82 4.81
CA ASN A 256 1.50 -11.87 5.11
C ASN A 256 1.23 -12.43 6.52
N ILE A 257 0.21 -13.28 6.60
CA ILE A 257 -0.17 -13.91 7.87
C ILE A 257 0.87 -14.91 8.37
N GLN A 258 1.73 -15.43 7.48
CA GLN A 258 2.77 -16.38 7.88
C GLN A 258 3.87 -15.69 8.69
N ALA A 259 4.38 -14.54 8.22
CA ALA A 259 5.32 -13.73 8.97
C ALA A 259 4.71 -13.23 10.31
N PHE A 260 3.44 -12.81 10.28
CA PHE A 260 2.71 -12.43 11.49
C PHE A 260 2.65 -13.57 12.53
N LEU A 261 2.30 -14.79 12.09
CA LEU A 261 2.24 -15.94 12.98
C LEU A 261 3.63 -16.41 13.42
N ALA A 262 4.66 -16.26 12.60
CA ALA A 262 6.04 -16.53 13.00
C ALA A 262 6.48 -15.60 14.14
N TYR A 263 6.09 -14.31 14.09
CA TYR A 263 6.31 -13.39 15.21
C TYR A 263 5.57 -13.85 16.47
N LEU A 264 4.29 -14.21 16.35
CA LEU A 264 3.49 -14.68 17.47
C LEU A 264 4.07 -15.94 18.12
N ASP A 265 4.50 -16.91 17.30
CA ASP A 265 5.06 -18.18 17.77
C ASP A 265 6.40 -17.97 18.51
N GLN A 266 7.19 -16.97 18.10
CA GLN A 266 8.46 -16.65 18.77
C GLN A 266 8.27 -15.86 20.06
N THR A 267 7.39 -14.86 20.05
CA THR A 267 7.26 -13.89 21.15
C THR A 267 6.19 -14.27 22.17
N HIS A 268 5.18 -15.05 21.74
CA HIS A 268 3.95 -15.31 22.48
C HIS A 268 3.22 -14.03 22.91
N ASP A 269 3.46 -12.90 22.23
CA ASP A 269 2.83 -11.62 22.55
C ASP A 269 1.47 -11.47 21.86
N TYR A 270 0.46 -12.12 22.45
CA TYR A 270 -0.91 -12.06 21.98
C TYR A 270 -1.51 -10.65 22.02
N ASN A 271 -1.07 -9.78 22.94
CA ASN A 271 -1.63 -8.43 23.05
C ASN A 271 -1.13 -7.53 21.92
N LYS A 272 0.18 -7.59 21.62
CA LYS A 272 0.76 -6.87 20.49
C LYS A 272 0.20 -7.37 19.16
N CYS A 273 0.15 -8.69 18.96
CA CYS A 273 -0.52 -9.25 17.78
C CYS A 273 -1.98 -8.81 17.68
N TYR A 274 -2.73 -8.80 18.78
CA TYR A 274 -4.11 -8.34 18.78
C TYR A 274 -4.23 -6.88 18.35
N ALA A 275 -3.35 -6.00 18.83
CA ALA A 275 -3.34 -4.59 18.43
C ALA A 275 -3.20 -4.42 16.91
N HIS A 276 -2.30 -5.16 16.25
CA HIS A 276 -2.09 -5.05 14.80
C HIS A 276 -3.11 -5.85 13.95
N SER A 277 -3.73 -6.89 14.52
CA SER A 277 -4.57 -7.82 13.76
C SER A 277 -5.75 -7.21 12.99
N PRO A 278 -6.40 -6.10 13.43
CA PRO A 278 -7.44 -5.46 12.64
C PRO A 278 -6.96 -4.95 11.28
N GLY A 279 -5.67 -4.64 11.13
CA GLY A 279 -5.11 -4.16 9.86
C GLY A 279 -5.23 -5.18 8.73
N PHE A 280 -5.37 -6.49 9.03
CA PHE A 280 -5.64 -7.53 8.03
C PHE A 280 -7.08 -7.46 7.48
N ASN A 281 -7.98 -6.72 8.14
CA ASN A 281 -9.43 -6.77 7.88
C ASN A 281 -9.98 -8.21 7.97
N ILE A 282 -9.55 -8.98 8.98
CA ILE A 282 -10.00 -10.35 9.25
C ILE A 282 -10.51 -10.41 10.70
N PRO A 283 -11.81 -10.18 10.96
CA PRO A 283 -12.38 -10.26 12.30
C PRO A 283 -12.09 -11.58 13.03
N PHE A 284 -11.98 -12.67 12.27
CA PHE A 284 -11.64 -13.98 12.82
C PHE A 284 -10.24 -14.01 13.45
N LEU A 285 -9.25 -13.30 12.90
CA LEU A 285 -7.90 -13.20 13.48
C LEU A 285 -7.93 -12.49 14.83
N CYS A 286 -8.70 -11.42 14.95
CA CYS A 286 -8.91 -10.71 16.21
C CYS A 286 -9.52 -11.63 17.27
N LYS A 287 -10.58 -12.38 16.89
CA LYS A 287 -11.26 -13.35 17.76
C LYS A 287 -10.32 -14.49 18.20
N TYR A 288 -9.49 -14.97 17.29
CA TYR A 288 -8.49 -16.00 17.57
C TYR A 288 -7.51 -15.52 18.65
N LEU A 289 -6.95 -14.32 18.51
CA LEU A 289 -5.98 -13.77 19.47
C LEU A 289 -6.61 -13.54 20.86
N LEU A 290 -7.84 -13.01 20.92
CA LEU A 290 -8.59 -12.85 22.19
C LEU A 290 -8.83 -14.20 22.88
N SER A 291 -9.19 -15.23 22.11
CA SER A 291 -9.41 -16.59 22.64
C SER A 291 -8.12 -17.24 23.16
N ASN A 292 -6.96 -16.75 22.75
CA ASN A 292 -5.64 -17.21 23.20
C ASN A 292 -4.97 -16.27 24.20
N GLY A 293 -5.73 -15.37 24.84
CA GLY A 293 -5.25 -14.59 25.99
C GLY A 293 -4.91 -13.13 25.71
N ALA A 294 -5.11 -12.64 24.48
CA ALA A 294 -5.08 -11.21 24.23
C ALA A 294 -6.21 -10.49 24.98
N LYS A 295 -5.98 -9.25 25.38
CA LYS A 295 -6.96 -8.44 26.11
C LYS A 295 -7.55 -7.34 25.22
N ILE A 296 -8.86 -7.17 25.33
CA ILE A 296 -9.55 -5.97 24.84
C ILE A 296 -8.91 -4.73 25.48
N GLY A 297 -8.70 -3.69 24.68
CA GLY A 297 -8.03 -2.46 25.05
C GLY A 297 -6.51 -2.53 25.01
N SER A 298 -5.91 -3.63 24.54
CA SER A 298 -4.46 -3.69 24.30
C SER A 298 -4.06 -2.66 23.25
N ARG A 299 -2.96 -1.97 23.50
CA ARG A 299 -2.42 -0.89 22.66
C ARG A 299 -0.93 -1.13 22.46
N GLU A 300 -0.44 -0.81 21.27
CA GLU A 300 0.96 -0.90 20.92
C GLU A 300 1.46 0.48 20.50
N GLU A 301 2.62 0.92 21.01
CA GLU A 301 3.17 2.26 20.74
C GLU A 301 2.17 3.42 20.96
N LYS A 302 1.22 3.23 21.87
CA LYS A 302 0.07 4.13 22.15
C LYS A 302 -1.02 4.13 21.08
N LEU A 303 -0.92 3.36 20.01
CA LEU A 303 -1.98 3.16 19.03
C LEU A 303 -2.96 2.07 19.48
N SER A 304 -4.24 2.27 19.20
CA SER A 304 -5.29 1.28 19.46
C SER A 304 -5.50 0.36 18.25
N PRO A 305 -6.19 -0.79 18.41
CA PRO A 305 -6.48 -1.68 17.29
C PRO A 305 -7.23 -0.98 16.13
N ALA A 306 -8.06 0.03 16.45
CA ALA A 306 -8.75 0.84 15.46
C ALA A 306 -7.82 1.75 14.63
N HIS A 307 -6.65 2.15 15.15
CA HIS A 307 -5.66 2.90 14.35
C HIS A 307 -5.07 2.01 13.27
N TYR A 308 -4.67 0.78 13.63
CA TYR A 308 -4.13 -0.18 12.67
C TYR A 308 -5.18 -0.62 11.64
N ALA A 309 -6.46 -0.71 12.03
CA ALA A 309 -7.55 -0.92 11.09
C ALA A 309 -7.72 0.26 10.10
N ALA A 310 -7.54 1.49 10.58
CA ALA A 310 -7.70 2.70 9.75
C ALA A 310 -6.63 2.79 8.65
N LEU A 311 -5.39 2.37 8.92
CA LEU A 311 -4.28 2.34 7.94
C LEU A 311 -4.60 1.54 6.66
N THR A 312 -5.47 0.54 6.76
CA THR A 312 -5.85 -0.34 5.66
C THR A 312 -7.34 -0.22 5.31
N ASN A 313 -8.04 0.80 5.82
CA ASN A 313 -9.49 0.99 5.63
C ASN A 313 -10.29 -0.30 5.96
N ALA A 314 -9.87 -1.01 7.01
CA ALA A 314 -10.38 -2.33 7.42
C ALA A 314 -11.76 -2.23 8.11
N VAL A 315 -12.80 -2.05 7.31
CA VAL A 315 -14.17 -1.82 7.77
C VAL A 315 -14.79 -3.00 8.53
N ASP A 316 -14.53 -4.24 8.12
CA ASP A 316 -15.09 -5.42 8.80
C ASP A 316 -14.44 -5.60 10.18
N ALA A 317 -13.13 -5.33 10.27
CA ALA A 317 -12.44 -5.32 11.56
C ALA A 317 -12.93 -4.18 12.46
N LEU A 318 -13.18 -2.98 11.92
CA LEU A 318 -13.77 -1.88 12.69
C LEU A 318 -15.16 -2.24 13.24
N GLU A 319 -16.05 -2.76 12.41
CA GLU A 319 -17.38 -3.22 12.83
C GLU A 319 -17.27 -4.28 13.94
N TYR A 320 -16.31 -5.21 13.82
CA TYR A 320 -16.03 -6.18 14.87
C TYR A 320 -15.55 -5.53 16.17
N LEU A 321 -14.57 -4.61 16.11
CA LEU A 321 -14.08 -3.87 17.28
C LEU A 321 -15.22 -3.15 18.01
N ILE A 322 -16.09 -2.46 17.27
CA ILE A 322 -17.28 -1.80 17.83
C ILE A 322 -18.20 -2.82 18.51
N SER A 323 -18.44 -3.97 17.87
CA SER A 323 -19.33 -5.01 18.38
C SER A 323 -18.88 -5.62 19.72
N ILE A 324 -17.57 -5.59 20.02
CA ILE A 324 -17.00 -6.07 21.28
C ILE A 324 -16.78 -4.94 22.30
N GLY A 325 -17.23 -3.71 22.00
CA GLY A 325 -17.15 -2.56 22.89
C GLY A 325 -15.77 -1.89 22.97
N GLU A 326 -14.91 -2.07 21.97
CA GLU A 326 -13.63 -1.35 21.88
C GLU A 326 -13.85 0.15 21.62
N SER A 327 -12.98 0.98 22.19
CA SER A 327 -12.97 2.42 21.91
C SER A 327 -12.33 2.68 20.53
N VAL A 328 -13.11 3.29 19.64
CA VAL A 328 -12.70 3.62 18.27
C VAL A 328 -12.36 5.10 18.06
N ASN A 329 -12.41 5.89 19.14
CA ASN A 329 -12.11 7.32 19.14
C ASN A 329 -10.91 7.70 20.03
N TYR A 330 -10.14 6.70 20.49
CA TYR A 330 -8.94 6.96 21.27
C TYR A 330 -7.97 7.86 20.48
N CYS A 331 -7.49 8.95 21.06
CA CYS A 331 -6.55 9.87 20.43
C CYS A 331 -5.14 9.66 21.01
N SER A 332 -4.18 9.23 20.18
CA SER A 332 -2.75 9.23 20.52
C SER A 332 -2.23 10.67 20.52
N TYR A 333 -1.48 11.05 21.56
CA TYR A 333 -0.91 12.40 21.68
C TYR A 333 0.03 12.77 20.51
N MET A 334 0.66 11.78 19.86
CA MET A 334 1.60 12.00 18.77
C MET A 334 0.97 11.83 17.38
N ASP A 335 -0.11 11.05 17.27
CA ASP A 335 -0.57 10.54 15.97
C ASP A 335 -2.05 10.86 15.68
N GLY A 336 -2.81 11.36 16.66
CA GLY A 336 -4.24 11.60 16.53
C GLY A 336 -5.08 10.34 16.80
N ALA A 337 -6.35 10.38 16.41
CA ALA A 337 -7.35 9.31 16.56
C ALA A 337 -7.57 8.52 15.25
N PRO A 338 -8.23 7.34 15.25
CA PRO A 338 -8.41 6.52 14.05
C PRO A 338 -9.05 7.25 12.85
N ILE A 339 -9.91 8.25 13.09
CA ILE A 339 -10.48 9.08 12.02
C ILE A 339 -9.44 9.92 11.27
N HIS A 340 -8.32 10.29 11.92
CA HIS A 340 -7.21 11.02 11.31
C HIS A 340 -6.44 10.12 10.35
N PHE A 341 -6.08 8.91 10.81
CA PHE A 341 -5.46 7.89 9.98
C PHE A 341 -6.36 7.53 8.80
N ALA A 342 -7.64 7.27 9.05
CA ALA A 342 -8.57 6.98 7.96
C ALA A 342 -8.65 8.13 6.95
N ALA A 343 -8.52 9.39 7.38
CA ALA A 343 -8.52 10.52 6.46
C ALA A 343 -7.23 10.64 5.62
N GLU A 344 -6.07 10.41 6.25
CA GLU A 344 -4.75 10.37 5.59
C GLU A 344 -4.66 9.25 4.55
N TYR A 345 -5.23 8.07 4.84
CA TYR A 345 -5.14 6.88 3.97
C TYR A 345 -6.38 6.68 3.07
N ASN A 346 -7.13 7.75 2.76
CA ASN A 346 -8.33 7.73 1.90
C ASN A 346 -9.42 6.71 2.32
N GLY A 347 -9.57 6.48 3.62
CA GLY A 347 -10.48 5.52 4.25
C GLY A 347 -11.91 6.03 4.44
N LYS A 348 -12.56 6.53 3.38
CA LYS A 348 -13.92 7.11 3.42
C LYS A 348 -14.95 6.20 4.11
N GLU A 349 -15.00 4.91 3.76
CA GLU A 349 -15.93 3.95 4.37
C GLU A 349 -15.65 3.73 5.86
N PHE A 350 -14.39 3.71 6.27
CA PHE A 350 -14.00 3.66 7.68
C PHE A 350 -14.50 4.89 8.43
N ILE A 351 -14.27 6.09 7.88
CA ILE A 351 -14.76 7.36 8.45
C ILE A 351 -16.28 7.32 8.57
N LYS A 352 -17.00 6.85 7.55
CA LYS A 352 -18.46 6.73 7.59
C LYS A 352 -18.93 5.93 8.81
N ILE A 353 -18.33 4.75 9.06
CA ILE A 353 -18.68 3.92 10.21
C ILE A 353 -18.36 4.64 11.54
N LEU A 354 -17.24 5.36 11.62
CA LEU A 354 -16.90 6.15 12.80
C LEU A 354 -17.93 7.27 13.05
N LEU A 355 -18.36 8.00 12.02
CA LEU A 355 -19.36 9.06 12.14
C LEU A 355 -20.74 8.49 12.55
N ASP A 356 -21.13 7.35 11.98
CA ASP A 356 -22.35 6.62 12.39
C ASP A 356 -22.30 6.18 13.87
N ASN A 357 -21.10 6.12 14.45
CA ASN A 357 -20.85 5.83 15.87
C ASN A 357 -20.47 7.08 16.68
N ASN A 358 -20.91 8.27 16.25
CA ASN A 358 -20.77 9.55 16.93
C ASN A 358 -19.32 10.03 17.15
N VAL A 359 -18.37 9.57 16.34
CA VAL A 359 -17.03 10.19 16.32
C VAL A 359 -17.12 11.58 15.72
N ASN A 360 -16.46 12.55 16.35
CA ASN A 360 -16.47 13.93 15.90
C ASN A 360 -15.66 14.10 14.60
N VAL A 361 -16.32 14.57 13.53
CA VAL A 361 -15.68 14.84 12.23
C VAL A 361 -14.59 15.93 12.30
N ASN A 362 -14.67 16.80 13.32
CA ASN A 362 -13.73 17.88 13.58
C ASN A 362 -12.80 17.60 14.77
N GLU A 363 -12.59 16.32 15.10
CA GLU A 363 -11.66 15.93 16.15
C GLU A 363 -10.27 16.53 15.85
N LYS A 364 -9.60 17.07 16.87
CA LYS A 364 -8.26 17.64 16.71
C LYS A 364 -7.22 16.59 17.09
N GLY A 365 -6.39 16.21 16.13
CA GLY A 365 -5.27 15.31 16.33
C GLY A 365 -3.97 16.06 16.63
N ASN A 366 -2.86 15.45 16.19
CA ASN A 366 -1.54 16.07 16.29
C ASN A 366 -1.48 17.42 15.55
N ALA A 367 -0.71 18.36 16.11
CA ALA A 367 -0.60 19.75 15.63
C ALA A 367 -1.95 20.48 15.46
N CYS A 368 -3.03 20.01 16.11
CA CYS A 368 -4.40 20.49 15.89
C CYS A 368 -4.93 20.30 14.46
N LYS A 369 -4.33 19.42 13.66
CA LYS A 369 -4.90 19.02 12.37
C LYS A 369 -6.20 18.24 12.62
N ILE A 370 -7.24 18.58 11.86
CA ILE A 370 -8.50 17.81 11.78
C ILE A 370 -8.43 16.81 10.61
N PRO A 371 -9.29 15.79 10.55
CA PRO A 371 -9.33 14.82 9.45
C PRO A 371 -9.32 15.45 8.05
N LEU A 372 -10.07 16.54 7.84
CA LEU A 372 -10.13 17.24 6.54
C LEU A 372 -8.76 17.78 6.10
N ILE A 373 -7.93 18.25 7.05
CA ILE A 373 -6.60 18.77 6.72
C ILE A 373 -5.71 17.63 6.22
N LEU A 374 -5.72 16.48 6.90
CA LEU A 374 -4.92 15.31 6.51
C LEU A 374 -5.36 14.73 5.16
N ALA A 375 -6.67 14.59 4.93
CA ALA A 375 -7.18 14.15 3.63
C ALA A 375 -6.82 15.11 2.49
N ALA A 376 -6.76 16.41 2.76
CA ALA A 376 -6.37 17.40 1.76
C ALA A 376 -4.85 17.40 1.48
N ASP A 377 -4.04 17.19 2.52
CA ASP A 377 -2.58 17.05 2.45
C ASP A 377 -2.16 15.82 1.62
N GLU A 378 -2.95 14.74 1.67
CA GLU A 378 -2.72 13.51 0.92
C GLU A 378 -3.50 13.43 -0.40
N GLY A 379 -4.18 14.52 -0.81
CA GLY A 379 -4.92 14.55 -2.07
C GLY A 379 -6.10 13.57 -2.15
N CYS A 380 -6.62 13.13 -1.00
CA CYS A 380 -7.70 12.16 -0.84
C CYS A 380 -9.06 12.77 -1.20
N LEU A 381 -9.26 13.11 -2.48
CA LEU A 381 -10.39 13.89 -3.00
C LEU A 381 -11.76 13.39 -2.52
N GLU A 382 -11.98 12.08 -2.58
CA GLU A 382 -13.24 11.44 -2.19
C GLU A 382 -13.51 11.60 -0.69
N THR A 383 -12.45 11.41 0.12
CA THR A 383 -12.53 11.59 1.56
C THR A 383 -12.73 13.07 1.93
N VAL A 384 -12.09 14.00 1.22
CA VAL A 384 -12.32 15.45 1.38
C VAL A 384 -13.78 15.80 1.11
N GLU A 385 -14.34 15.37 -0.03
CA GLU A 385 -15.74 15.62 -0.39
C GLU A 385 -16.69 15.06 0.67
N PHE A 386 -16.45 13.81 1.11
CA PHE A 386 -17.25 13.15 2.12
C PHE A 386 -17.19 13.88 3.48
N LEU A 387 -16.00 14.29 3.94
CA LEU A 387 -15.84 15.01 5.20
C LEU A 387 -16.56 16.37 5.17
N ILE A 388 -16.47 17.12 4.07
CA ILE A 388 -17.19 18.39 3.89
C ILE A 388 -18.70 18.18 3.94
N ALA A 389 -19.20 17.17 3.23
CA ALA A 389 -20.62 16.82 3.22
C ALA A 389 -21.16 16.46 4.62
N ASN A 390 -20.29 15.95 5.50
CA ASN A 390 -20.62 15.57 6.87
C ASN A 390 -20.21 16.62 7.92
N GLY A 391 -19.98 17.87 7.51
CA GLY A 391 -19.82 19.00 8.43
C GLY A 391 -18.41 19.25 8.95
N ALA A 392 -17.38 18.76 8.25
CA ALA A 392 -16.01 19.18 8.51
C ALA A 392 -15.86 20.71 8.33
N ASN A 393 -15.18 21.36 9.27
CA ASN A 393 -14.91 22.79 9.23
C ASN A 393 -13.79 23.08 8.22
N ILE A 394 -14.19 23.57 7.04
CA ILE A 394 -13.29 23.92 5.92
C ILE A 394 -12.27 24.99 6.31
N ASN A 395 -12.62 25.86 7.27
CA ASN A 395 -11.77 26.95 7.74
C ASN A 395 -10.99 26.59 9.00
N ALA A 396 -11.08 25.35 9.49
CA ALA A 396 -10.22 24.91 10.58
C ALA A 396 -8.76 25.01 10.15
N SER A 397 -7.93 25.47 11.07
CA SER A 397 -6.49 25.54 10.89
C SER A 397 -5.77 24.75 11.97
N ASP A 398 -4.58 24.29 11.65
CA ASP A 398 -3.64 23.71 12.59
C ASP A 398 -2.99 24.79 13.48
N ASN A 399 -1.97 24.40 14.25
CA ASN A 399 -1.22 25.29 15.14
C ASN A 399 -0.37 26.34 14.39
N GLU A 400 -0.10 26.17 13.10
CA GLU A 400 0.63 27.12 12.25
C GLU A 400 -0.32 28.07 11.50
N GLY A 401 -1.64 27.88 11.66
CA GLY A 401 -2.64 28.64 10.91
C GLY A 401 -2.88 28.10 9.49
N LYS A 402 -2.32 26.95 9.13
CA LYS A 402 -2.54 26.31 7.83
C LYS A 402 -3.87 25.56 7.84
N THR A 403 -4.64 25.76 6.77
CA THR A 403 -5.93 25.11 6.54
C THR A 403 -5.79 23.97 5.51
N ALA A 404 -6.84 23.18 5.31
CA ALA A 404 -6.88 22.15 4.26
C ALA A 404 -6.49 22.69 2.88
N LEU A 405 -6.87 23.93 2.55
CA LEU A 405 -6.51 24.57 1.27
C LEU A 405 -5.00 24.85 1.16
N HIS A 406 -4.35 25.22 2.27
CA HIS A 406 -2.90 25.47 2.28
C HIS A 406 -2.14 24.18 1.99
N TYR A 407 -2.49 23.09 2.70
CA TYR A 407 -1.86 21.78 2.50
C TYR A 407 -2.11 21.22 1.10
N ALA A 408 -3.35 21.27 0.59
CA ALA A 408 -3.62 20.84 -0.78
C ALA A 408 -2.83 21.63 -1.84
N ALA A 409 -2.55 22.91 -1.59
CA ALA A 409 -1.73 23.74 -2.47
C ALA A 409 -0.22 23.47 -2.35
N GLU A 410 0.28 23.25 -1.13
CA GLU A 410 1.67 22.87 -0.88
C GLU A 410 2.02 21.52 -1.51
N SER A 411 1.08 20.57 -1.46
CA SER A 411 1.22 19.20 -1.96
C SER A 411 0.76 19.01 -3.43
N ASP A 412 0.43 20.10 -4.14
CA ASP A 412 0.05 20.13 -5.57
C ASP A 412 -1.14 19.21 -5.95
N PHE A 413 -2.25 19.33 -5.21
CA PHE A 413 -3.51 18.62 -5.47
C PHE A 413 -4.61 19.54 -6.04
N PRO A 414 -4.55 19.90 -7.34
CA PRO A 414 -5.44 20.90 -7.93
C PRO A 414 -6.92 20.52 -7.87
N GLU A 415 -7.27 19.24 -7.99
CA GLU A 415 -8.65 18.78 -7.87
C GLU A 415 -9.22 19.03 -6.46
N VAL A 416 -8.41 18.84 -5.42
CA VAL A 416 -8.78 19.13 -4.02
C VAL A 416 -8.85 20.64 -3.78
N ILE A 417 -7.92 21.42 -4.35
CA ILE A 417 -7.93 22.89 -4.29
C ILE A 417 -9.22 23.44 -4.89
N GLU A 418 -9.62 22.95 -6.07
CA GLU A 418 -10.85 23.38 -6.74
C GLU A 418 -12.08 23.07 -5.88
N LEU A 419 -12.18 21.83 -5.36
CA LEU A 419 -13.25 21.41 -4.47
C LEU A 419 -13.35 22.31 -3.22
N LEU A 420 -12.23 22.54 -2.53
CA LEU A 420 -12.20 23.36 -1.31
C LEU A 420 -12.60 24.81 -1.60
N ARG A 421 -12.15 25.40 -2.71
CA ARG A 421 -12.51 26.78 -3.10
C ARG A 421 -13.99 26.91 -3.41
N LEU A 422 -14.58 25.93 -4.09
CA LEU A 422 -16.02 25.92 -4.39
C LEU A 422 -16.84 25.98 -3.10
N HIS A 423 -16.48 25.19 -2.09
CA HIS A 423 -17.19 25.17 -0.82
C HIS A 423 -16.88 26.36 0.11
N GLN A 424 -15.70 26.99 0.01
CA GLN A 424 -15.38 28.22 0.73
C GLN A 424 -16.22 29.43 0.28
N HIS A 425 -16.55 29.50 -1.01
CA HIS A 425 -17.36 30.59 -1.57
C HIS A 425 -18.87 30.39 -1.37
N ASP A 426 -19.29 29.20 -0.91
CA ASP A 426 -20.69 28.90 -0.66
C ASP A 426 -21.10 29.32 0.76
N LYS A 427 -22.04 30.30 0.85
CA LYS A 427 -22.47 30.96 2.12
C LYS A 427 -23.07 30.00 3.16
N LYS A 428 -23.30 28.73 2.79
CA LYS A 428 -23.77 27.67 3.68
C LYS A 428 -22.70 27.22 4.68
N TYR A 429 -21.42 27.35 4.34
CA TYR A 429 -20.28 26.90 5.15
C TYR A 429 -19.54 28.05 5.85
N SER A 430 -20.00 29.30 5.65
CA SER A 430 -19.43 30.51 6.24
C SER A 430 -20.09 30.93 7.58
N LYS A 431 -20.82 30.03 8.23
CA LYS A 431 -21.56 30.31 9.48
C LYS A 431 -21.31 29.24 10.53
N PHE A 432 -20.08 29.17 11.06
CA PHE A 432 -19.81 28.73 12.42
C PHE A 432 -18.60 29.49 12.95
#